data_AF-A0A1A8MHL5-F1
#
_entry.id   AF-A0A1A8MHL5-F1
#
_cell.length_a   1.000
_cell.length_b   1.000
_cell.length_c   1.000
_cell.angle_alpha   90.00
_cell.angle_beta   90.00
_cell.angle_gamma   90.00
#
_symmetry.space_group_name_H-M   'P 1'
#
loop_
_entity.id
_entity.type
_entity.pdbx_description
1 polymer ?
#
loop_
_entity_poly.entity_id
_entity_poly.type
_entity_poly.pdbx_seq_one_letter_code
_entity_poly.pdbx_strand_id
1 'polypeptide(L)'
;TFLAPISQVFPAEDDVNKYVDDNCSLMYLNEATLLNNVRVRYNKDHIYTFVANILIAVNPYYDIPKLYGPDAIKSYQGKSLGTLPPHVYAIADKTYRDMKVLKIS
;
A
#
# COMPACT_ATOMS: atom_id res chain seq x y z
N THR A 1 -15.38 -32.93 9.62
CA THR A 1 -15.86 -31.54 9.73
C THR A 1 -14.90 -30.76 10.60
N PHE A 2 -14.45 -29.58 10.17
CA PHE A 2 -13.61 -28.73 11.03
C PHE A 2 -14.51 -27.76 11.80
N LEU A 3 -14.07 -27.36 13.00
CA LEU A 3 -14.73 -26.38 13.85
C LEU A 3 -13.82 -25.16 13.98
N ALA A 4 -14.39 -23.97 13.86
CA ALA A 4 -13.67 -22.71 14.01
C ALA A 4 -14.39 -21.82 15.04
N PRO A 5 -13.69 -21.30 16.08
CA PRO A 5 -14.20 -20.27 16.96
C PRO A 5 -14.54 -18.98 16.21
N ILE A 6 -15.48 -18.19 16.72
CA ILE A 6 -15.89 -16.91 16.12
C ILE A 6 -14.71 -15.93 15.95
N SER A 7 -13.73 -15.98 16.85
CA SER A 7 -12.52 -15.15 16.80
C SER A 7 -11.58 -15.49 15.64
N GLN A 8 -11.78 -16.63 14.97
CA GLN A 8 -11.00 -17.06 13.80
C GLN A 8 -11.73 -16.82 12.48
N VAL A 9 -12.91 -16.21 12.52
CA VAL A 9 -13.73 -15.92 11.34
C VAL A 9 -13.80 -14.42 11.14
N PHE A 10 -13.49 -13.97 9.92
CA PHE A 10 -13.50 -12.56 9.56
C PHE A 10 -14.45 -12.31 8.37
N PRO A 11 -15.14 -11.16 8.33
CA PRO A 11 -15.90 -10.77 7.16
C PRO A 11 -14.95 -10.50 5.97
N ALA A 12 -15.39 -10.88 4.77
CA ALA A 12 -14.64 -10.70 3.54
C ALA A 12 -15.39 -9.75 2.59
N GLU A 13 -14.67 -9.16 1.64
CA GLU A 13 -15.26 -8.42 0.52
C GLU A 13 -15.99 -9.39 -0.43
N ASP A 14 -17.02 -8.91 -1.13
CA ASP A 14 -17.76 -9.70 -2.12
C ASP A 14 -16.88 -10.12 -3.31
N ASP A 15 -16.00 -9.23 -3.77
CA ASP A 15 -15.05 -9.49 -4.85
C ASP A 15 -13.65 -9.80 -4.29
N VAL A 16 -13.27 -11.08 -4.37
CA VAL A 16 -11.98 -11.60 -3.89
C VAL A 16 -10.79 -11.08 -4.69
N ASN A 17 -11.00 -10.70 -5.96
CA ASN A 17 -9.94 -10.23 -6.86
C ASN A 17 -9.78 -8.70 -6.86
N LYS A 18 -10.68 -8.00 -6.17
CA LYS A 18 -10.56 -6.55 -5.95
C LYS A 18 -9.34 -6.27 -5.08
N TYR A 19 -8.58 -5.27 -5.48
CA TYR A 19 -7.44 -4.76 -4.73
C TYR A 19 -7.50 -3.24 -4.69
N VAL A 20 -6.95 -2.66 -3.63
CA VAL A 20 -6.94 -1.21 -3.39
C VAL A 20 -5.52 -0.75 -3.10
N ASP A 21 -5.23 0.51 -3.45
CA ASP A 21 -3.94 1.15 -3.16
C ASP A 21 -3.80 1.55 -1.68
N ASP A 22 -4.91 1.91 -1.04
CA ASP A 22 -5.02 2.20 0.38
C ASP A 22 -6.04 1.27 1.03
N ASN A 23 -5.62 0.51 2.05
CA ASN A 23 -6.47 -0.42 2.77
C ASN A 23 -7.62 0.27 3.51
N CYS A 24 -7.54 1.59 3.76
CA CYS A 24 -8.66 2.36 4.30
C CYS A 24 -9.86 2.45 3.32
N SER A 25 -9.68 2.03 2.06
CA SER A 25 -10.76 1.97 1.06
C SER A 25 -11.50 0.62 1.03
N LEU A 26 -11.12 -0.36 1.87
CA LEU A 26 -11.85 -1.61 2.03
C LEU A 26 -13.12 -1.39 2.85
N MET A 27 -14.19 -2.12 2.53
CA MET A 27 -15.42 -2.10 3.32
C MET A 27 -15.22 -2.84 4.65
N TYR A 28 -14.50 -3.95 4.62
CA TYR A 28 -14.13 -4.74 5.78
C TYR A 28 -12.61 -4.72 5.96
N LEU A 29 -12.12 -3.85 6.84
CA LEU A 29 -10.71 -3.83 7.20
C LEU A 29 -10.42 -4.79 8.36
N ASN A 30 -9.73 -5.89 8.08
CA ASN A 30 -9.23 -6.85 9.05
C ASN A 30 -7.95 -7.53 8.53
N GLU A 31 -7.34 -8.39 9.35
CA GLU A 31 -6.08 -9.05 9.01
C GLU A 31 -6.21 -9.96 7.77
N ALA A 32 -7.35 -10.64 7.59
CA ALA A 32 -7.59 -11.53 6.47
C ALA A 32 -7.78 -10.75 5.16
N THR A 33 -8.52 -9.64 5.18
CA THR A 33 -8.74 -8.80 3.98
C THR A 33 -7.49 -8.00 3.61
N LEU A 34 -6.73 -7.51 4.59
CA LEU A 34 -5.42 -6.88 4.37
C LEU A 34 -4.45 -7.87 3.71
N LEU A 35 -4.37 -9.10 4.24
CA LEU A 35 -3.54 -10.15 3.66
C LEU A 35 -3.97 -10.47 2.23
N ASN A 36 -5.27 -10.59 1.96
CA ASN A 36 -5.78 -10.83 0.62
C ASN A 36 -5.42 -9.68 -0.35
N ASN A 37 -5.58 -8.43 0.08
CA ASN A 37 -5.24 -7.26 -0.73
C ASN A 37 -3.74 -7.27 -1.09
N VAL A 38 -2.85 -7.49 -0.11
CA VAL A 38 -1.40 -7.58 -0.35
C VAL A 38 -1.07 -8.75 -1.30
N ARG A 39 -1.71 -9.92 -1.12
CA ARG A 39 -1.52 -11.09 -2.00
C ARG A 39 -1.92 -10.78 -3.44
N VAL A 40 -3.10 -10.22 -3.67
CA VAL A 40 -3.61 -9.91 -5.02
C VAL A 40 -2.72 -8.85 -5.69
N ARG A 41 -2.27 -7.85 -4.93
CA ARG A 41 -1.35 -6.81 -5.42
C ARG A 41 0.03 -7.37 -5.78
N TYR A 42 0.59 -8.23 -4.93
CA TYR A 42 1.89 -8.84 -5.18
C TYR A 42 1.90 -9.65 -6.49
N ASN A 43 0.82 -10.38 -6.76
CA ASN A 43 0.66 -11.11 -8.03
C ASN A 43 0.55 -10.21 -9.27
N LYS A 44 0.41 -8.89 -9.09
CA LYS A 44 0.36 -7.86 -10.14
C LYS A 44 1.59 -6.95 -10.13
N ASP A 45 2.69 -7.39 -9.50
CA ASP A 45 3.92 -6.62 -9.32
C ASP A 45 3.74 -5.31 -8.53
N HIS A 46 2.67 -5.18 -7.75
CA HIS A 46 2.42 -4.02 -6.89
C HIS A 46 2.91 -4.31 -5.47
N ILE A 47 4.19 -4.03 -5.21
CA ILE A 47 4.86 -4.38 -3.94
C ILE A 47 4.64 -3.39 -2.79
N TYR A 48 4.04 -2.24 -3.08
CA TYR A 48 3.75 -1.20 -2.11
C TYR A 48 2.24 -1.06 -1.90
N THR A 49 1.83 -0.85 -0.66
CA THR A 49 0.41 -0.63 -0.29
C THR A 49 0.33 0.35 0.88
N PHE A 50 -0.59 1.31 0.82
CA PHE A 50 -0.85 2.20 1.94
C PHE A 50 -1.81 1.57 2.97
N VAL A 51 -1.59 1.93 4.23
CA VAL A 51 -2.55 1.79 5.32
C VAL A 51 -2.55 3.12 6.05
N ALA A 52 -3.38 4.06 5.61
CA ALA A 52 -3.36 5.46 6.06
C ALA A 52 -1.95 6.08 5.97
N ASN A 53 -1.24 6.22 7.10
CA ASN A 53 0.10 6.80 7.19
C ASN A 53 1.23 5.76 7.18
N ILE A 54 0.91 4.47 7.14
CA ILE A 54 1.88 3.37 7.10
C ILE A 54 2.03 2.90 5.64
N LEU A 55 3.27 2.65 5.23
CA LEU A 55 3.57 2.00 3.95
C LEU A 55 3.98 0.56 4.19
N ILE A 56 3.23 -0.39 3.63
CA ILE A 56 3.60 -1.79 3.56
C ILE A 56 4.45 -1.98 2.30
N ALA A 57 5.63 -2.58 2.47
CA ALA A 57 6.54 -2.95 1.39
C ALA A 57 6.82 -4.45 1.44
N VAL A 58 6.59 -5.15 0.34
CA VAL A 58 6.85 -6.59 0.20
C VAL A 58 8.04 -6.79 -0.74
N ASN A 59 9.01 -7.62 -0.35
CA ASN A 59 10.17 -7.88 -1.21
C ASN A 59 9.77 -8.80 -2.38
N PRO A 60 9.90 -8.38 -3.65
CA PRO A 60 9.64 -9.23 -4.81
C PRO A 60 10.72 -10.30 -5.04
N TYR A 61 11.93 -10.12 -4.50
CA TYR A 61 13.13 -10.93 -4.80
C TYR A 61 13.60 -10.87 -6.28
N TYR A 62 13.06 -9.95 -7.07
CA TYR A 62 13.49 -9.62 -8.44
C TYR A 62 13.29 -8.13 -8.71
N ASP A 63 13.96 -7.62 -9.75
CA ASP A 63 13.82 -6.22 -10.15
C ASP A 63 12.52 -6.01 -10.95
N ILE A 64 11.70 -5.06 -10.51
CA ILE A 64 10.49 -4.63 -11.23
C ILE A 64 10.87 -3.52 -12.23
N PRO A 65 10.65 -3.71 -13.54
CA PRO A 65 11.04 -2.71 -14.54
C PRO A 65 10.43 -1.34 -14.29
N LYS A 66 11.24 -0.28 -14.45
CA LYS A 66 10.84 1.14 -14.35
C LYS A 66 10.35 1.61 -12.97
N LEU A 67 10.33 0.76 -11.93
CA LEU A 67 9.85 1.12 -10.60
C LEU A 67 10.74 2.18 -9.92
N TYR A 68 12.06 2.04 -10.02
CA TYR A 68 13.05 2.93 -9.39
C TYR A 68 13.78 3.85 -10.38
N GLY A 69 13.17 4.13 -11.53
CA GLY A 69 13.77 4.98 -12.57
C GLY A 69 13.77 6.47 -12.23
N PRO A 70 14.60 7.29 -12.91
CA PRO A 70 14.60 8.75 -12.75
C PRO A 70 13.24 9.39 -13.09
N ASP A 71 12.48 8.78 -14.00
CA ASP A 71 11.12 9.24 -14.35
C ASP A 71 10.14 9.03 -13.19
N ALA A 72 10.26 7.91 -12.47
CA ALA A 72 9.46 7.65 -11.28
C ALA A 72 9.75 8.70 -10.20
N ILE A 73 11.02 8.97 -9.90
CA ILE A 73 11.42 10.01 -8.94
C ILE A 73 10.78 11.37 -9.29
N LYS A 74 10.90 11.80 -10.55
CA LYS A 74 10.32 13.06 -11.02
C LYS A 74 8.79 13.08 -10.92
N SER A 75 8.13 11.96 -11.19
CA SER A 75 6.66 11.88 -11.12
C SER A 75 6.12 12.07 -9.70
N TYR A 76 6.83 11.56 -8.68
CA TYR A 76 6.41 11.62 -7.27
C TYR A 76 6.75 12.94 -6.59
N GLN A 77 7.68 13.72 -7.15
CA GLN A 77 8.11 14.99 -6.56
C GLN A 77 6.96 16.00 -6.49
N GLY A 78 6.71 16.55 -5.30
CA GLY A 78 5.70 17.58 -5.06
C GLY A 78 4.25 17.10 -5.14
N LYS A 79 4.01 15.78 -5.21
CA LYS A 79 2.66 15.21 -5.26
C LYS A 79 2.11 14.95 -3.86
N SER A 80 0.82 15.22 -3.68
CA SER A 80 0.12 14.90 -2.44
C SER A 80 -0.01 13.39 -2.25
N LEU A 81 0.04 12.93 -1.00
CA LEU A 81 -0.13 11.51 -0.66
C LEU A 81 -1.52 11.03 -1.13
N GLY A 82 -1.58 9.84 -1.73
CA GLY A 82 -2.82 9.26 -2.27
C GLY A 82 -3.22 9.74 -3.68
N THR A 83 -2.52 10.72 -4.26
CA THR A 83 -2.76 11.12 -5.67
C THR A 83 -2.08 10.20 -6.69
N LEU A 84 -0.97 9.59 -6.28
CA LEU A 84 -0.25 8.58 -7.04
C LEU A 84 -0.29 7.23 -6.32
N PRO A 85 -0.04 6.13 -7.04
CA PRO A 85 0.07 4.81 -6.43
C PRO A 85 1.06 4.77 -5.26
N PRO A 86 0.89 3.83 -4.32
CA PRO A 86 1.79 3.67 -3.19
C PRO A 86 3.22 3.40 -3.66
N HIS A 87 4.16 4.18 -3.12
CA HIS A 87 5.57 4.06 -3.44
C HIS A 87 6.43 4.66 -2.32
N VAL A 88 7.65 4.16 -2.16
CA VAL A 88 8.61 4.71 -1.19
C VAL A 88 8.94 6.19 -1.46
N TYR A 89 8.97 6.60 -2.73
CA TYR A 89 9.18 8.00 -3.12
C TYR A 89 8.06 8.93 -2.68
N ALA A 90 6.81 8.46 -2.59
CA ALA A 90 5.71 9.25 -2.09
C ALA A 90 5.90 9.58 -0.59
N ILE A 91 6.41 8.63 0.19
CA ILE A 91 6.73 8.84 1.61
C ILE A 91 7.91 9.79 1.75
N ALA A 92 8.99 9.58 1.00
CA ALA A 92 10.17 10.44 1.04
C ALA A 92 9.84 11.90 0.69
N ASP A 93 9.07 12.14 -0.38
CA ASP A 93 8.64 13.49 -0.79
C ASP A 93 7.75 14.14 0.28
N LYS A 94 6.80 13.39 0.85
CA LYS A 94 5.95 13.88 1.94
C LYS A 94 6.79 14.29 3.15
N THR A 95 7.71 13.44 3.61
CA THR A 95 8.58 13.74 4.76
C THR A 95 9.40 15.01 4.50
N TYR A 96 9.96 15.15 3.31
CA TYR A 96 10.74 16.33 2.95
C TYR A 96 9.89 17.63 2.93
N ARG A 97 8.68 17.57 2.38
CA ARG A 97 7.75 18.72 2.37
C ARG A 97 7.30 19.08 3.79
N ASP A 98 6.91 18.09 4.58
CA ASP A 98 6.45 18.28 5.95
C ASP A 98 7.57 18.89 6.81
N MET A 99 8.82 18.40 6.68
CA MET A 99 9.98 18.97 7.36
C MET A 99 10.16 20.47 7.06
N LYS A 100 10.07 20.86 5.78
CA LYS A 100 10.21 22.27 5.36
C LYS A 100 9.08 23.17 5.87
N VAL A 101 7.84 22.68 5.82
CA VAL A 101 6.66 23.46 6.21
C VAL A 101 6.60 23.62 7.73
N LEU A 102 6.87 22.53 8.47
CA LEU A 102 6.81 22.49 9.92
C LEU A 102 8.05 23.10 10.60
N LYS A 103 9.08 23.46 9.83
CA LYS A 103 10.34 24.02 10.32
C LYS A 103 10.98 23.15 11.40
N ILE A 104 10.97 21.83 11.20
CA ILE A 104 11.60 20.86 12.13
C ILE A 104 13.13 20.84 11.86
N SER A 105 13.72 22.02 11.65
CA SER A 105 15.14 22.24 11.36
C SER A 105 15.74 23.15 12.41
#